data_AF-A0A8B6HF10-F1
#
_entry.id   AF-A0A8B6HF10-F1
#
_cell.length_a   1.000
_cell.length_b   1.000
_cell.length_c   1.000
_cell.angle_alpha   90.00
_cell.angle_beta   90.00
_cell.angle_gamma   90.00
#
_symmetry.space_group_name_H-M   'P 1'
#
loop_
_entity.id
_entity.type
_entity.pdbx_description
1 polymer ?
#
loop_
_entity_poly.entity_id
_entity_poly.type
_entity_poly.pdbx_seq_one_letter_code
_entity_poly.pdbx_strand_id
1 'polypeptide(L)'
;TDASKSGWGATFEGVETGGRWIEQESCLHINILEIKAVYFALLSLCKDLHDTHLCIKSDNSSAVAYINNQGGSILSLFNISKLIWLWCEERNIYVTAVHVLGKLNITADYMSRNFSDSTEWKLHEKVFAKICHLYYEPDIDLFATRLNKQVLSYVSWFPEPDAVASDAFSIYWSDFNPYIFPPFSMISRVLQKIQDDQVRTAILIVPMWATQPWFPHLLDLLIFVPKMLPNIQNLLRLVHNNQLHPINKNLFLVVCTVSRITSKTRGFQNTLLNSYVNLGDIQHQSNMILFGTSGLFGVINGKSIPVTHLKVKF
;
A
#
# COMPACT_ATOMS: atom_id res chain seq x y z
N THR A 1 19.56 -10.58 -11.60
CA THR A 1 19.05 -9.25 -11.23
C THR A 1 19.37 -8.31 -12.36
N ASP A 2 18.64 -7.21 -12.45
CA ASP A 2 18.87 -6.16 -13.44
C ASP A 2 18.44 -4.81 -12.87
N ALA A 3 19.03 -3.74 -13.38
CA ALA A 3 18.62 -2.39 -13.09
C ALA A 3 18.40 -1.57 -14.35
N SER A 4 17.35 -0.74 -14.31
CA SER A 4 17.14 0.34 -15.25
C SER A 4 17.24 1.69 -14.53
N LYS A 5 17.14 2.79 -15.28
CA LYS A 5 16.97 4.12 -14.68
C LYS A 5 15.64 4.30 -13.96
N SER A 6 14.66 3.45 -14.22
CA SER A 6 13.30 3.55 -13.66
C SER A 6 13.08 2.64 -12.46
N GLY A 7 13.75 1.49 -12.40
CA GLY A 7 13.60 0.53 -11.31
C GLY A 7 14.60 -0.61 -11.34
N TRP A 8 14.35 -1.61 -10.49
CA TRP A 8 15.13 -2.83 -10.36
C TRP A 8 14.25 -4.06 -10.57
N GLY A 9 14.87 -5.15 -10.97
CA GLY A 9 14.20 -6.44 -11.14
C GLY A 9 15.07 -7.60 -10.68
N ALA A 10 14.42 -8.62 -10.14
CA ALA A 10 15.04 -9.81 -9.63
C ALA A 10 14.12 -11.04 -9.76
N THR A 11 14.74 -12.20 -9.80
CA THR A 11 14.03 -13.48 -9.72
C THR A 11 14.86 -14.48 -8.93
N PHE A 12 14.19 -15.30 -8.14
CA PHE A 12 14.77 -16.37 -7.35
C PHE A 12 13.75 -17.49 -7.20
N GLU A 13 14.14 -18.72 -7.56
CA GLU A 13 13.31 -19.93 -7.43
C GLU A 13 11.88 -19.81 -7.99
N GLY A 14 11.71 -19.10 -9.11
CA GLY A 14 10.40 -18.90 -9.76
C GLY A 14 9.57 -17.77 -9.17
N VAL A 15 10.02 -17.13 -8.09
CA VAL A 15 9.47 -15.87 -7.60
C VAL A 15 10.13 -14.72 -8.34
N GLU A 16 9.32 -13.80 -8.86
CA GLU A 16 9.77 -12.64 -9.60
C GLU A 16 9.34 -11.39 -8.83
N THR A 17 10.22 -10.39 -8.77
CA THR A 17 9.88 -9.11 -8.15
C THR A 17 10.66 -7.98 -8.78
N GLY A 18 10.13 -6.78 -8.65
CA GLY A 18 10.74 -5.55 -9.09
C GLY A 18 9.97 -4.36 -8.56
N GLY A 19 10.61 -3.20 -8.60
CA GLY A 19 10.03 -1.98 -8.07
C GLY A 19 10.72 -0.75 -8.63
N ARG A 20 10.04 0.37 -8.51
CA ARG A 20 10.58 1.67 -8.95
C ARG A 20 11.61 2.19 -7.94
N TRP A 21 12.56 2.96 -8.45
CA TRP A 21 13.46 3.76 -7.64
C TRP A 21 12.71 4.96 -7.04
N ILE A 22 13.12 5.41 -5.84
CA ILE A 22 12.78 6.79 -5.42
C ILE A 22 13.56 7.78 -6.30
N GLU A 23 13.13 9.04 -6.31
CA GLU A 23 13.77 10.09 -7.13
C GLU A 23 15.28 10.21 -6.89
N GLN A 24 15.73 10.17 -5.63
CA GLN A 24 17.16 10.24 -5.34
C GLN A 24 17.94 9.03 -5.86
N GLU A 25 17.31 7.86 -5.91
CA GLU A 25 17.92 6.63 -6.38
C GLU A 25 18.05 6.62 -7.91
N SER A 26 17.01 7.02 -8.65
CA SER A 26 17.03 7.01 -10.12
C SER A 26 18.11 7.92 -10.72
N CYS A 27 18.52 8.96 -9.99
CA CYS A 27 19.63 9.84 -10.35
C CYS A 27 21.01 9.17 -10.26
N LEU A 28 21.16 8.05 -9.54
CA LEU A 28 22.44 7.36 -9.37
C LEU A 28 22.96 6.79 -10.69
N HIS A 29 24.29 6.64 -10.80
CA HIS A 29 24.92 6.02 -11.97
C HIS A 29 24.42 4.58 -12.15
N ILE A 30 24.29 4.11 -13.39
CA ILE A 30 23.72 2.79 -13.70
C ILE A 30 24.44 1.65 -12.97
N ASN A 31 25.78 1.66 -12.94
CA ASN A 31 26.55 0.66 -12.19
C ASN A 31 26.23 0.63 -10.67
N ILE A 32 25.84 1.76 -10.07
CA ILE A 32 25.40 1.79 -8.66
C ILE A 32 24.02 1.13 -8.54
N LEU A 33 23.12 1.44 -9.48
CA LEU A 33 21.78 0.84 -9.52
C LEU A 33 21.83 -0.67 -9.71
N GLU A 34 22.80 -1.18 -10.47
CA GLU A 34 23.00 -2.61 -10.71
C GLU A 34 23.40 -3.36 -9.45
N ILE A 35 24.37 -2.84 -8.70
CA ILE A 35 24.74 -3.40 -7.39
C ILE A 35 23.59 -3.24 -6.40
N LYS A 36 22.88 -2.11 -6.45
CA LYS A 36 21.72 -1.87 -5.59
C LYS A 36 20.55 -2.81 -5.90
N ALA A 37 20.34 -3.20 -7.15
CA ALA A 37 19.35 -4.21 -7.52
C ALA A 37 19.69 -5.57 -6.93
N VAL A 38 20.98 -5.92 -6.81
CA VAL A 38 21.41 -7.11 -6.06
C VAL A 38 21.06 -7.00 -4.59
N TYR A 39 21.37 -5.86 -3.96
CA TYR A 39 21.02 -5.63 -2.56
C TYR A 39 19.51 -5.75 -2.33
N PHE A 40 18.70 -5.13 -3.18
CA PHE A 40 17.24 -5.19 -3.08
C PHE A 40 16.69 -6.60 -3.34
N ALA A 41 17.29 -7.36 -4.26
CA ALA A 41 16.95 -8.76 -4.45
C ALA A 41 17.18 -9.58 -3.19
N LEU A 42 18.30 -9.39 -2.49
CA LEU A 42 18.61 -10.07 -1.24
C LEU A 42 17.59 -9.72 -0.14
N LEU A 43 17.31 -8.42 0.04
CA LEU A 43 16.33 -7.95 1.03
C LEU A 43 14.91 -8.46 0.76
N SER A 44 14.55 -8.70 -0.50
CA SER A 44 13.19 -9.05 -0.89
C SER A 44 12.96 -10.56 -0.98
N LEU A 45 13.86 -11.27 -1.67
CA LEU A 45 13.69 -12.69 -2.02
C LEU A 45 14.43 -13.64 -1.08
N CYS A 46 15.45 -13.14 -0.38
CA CYS A 46 16.35 -13.96 0.43
C CYS A 46 16.25 -13.65 1.93
N LYS A 47 15.22 -12.92 2.37
CA LYS A 47 15.09 -12.40 3.74
C LYS A 47 15.15 -13.49 4.82
N ASP A 48 14.61 -14.67 4.53
CA ASP A 48 14.48 -15.81 5.44
C ASP A 48 15.63 -16.83 5.27
N LEU A 49 16.59 -16.58 4.37
CA LEU A 49 17.74 -17.46 4.15
C LEU A 49 18.83 -17.21 5.18
N HIS A 50 19.53 -18.28 5.56
CA HIS A 50 20.70 -18.27 6.42
C HIS A 50 21.60 -19.47 6.11
N ASP A 51 22.87 -19.43 6.53
CA ASP A 51 23.82 -20.55 6.46
C ASP A 51 23.92 -21.20 5.06
N THR A 52 23.93 -20.38 4.01
CA THR A 52 23.84 -20.87 2.62
C THR A 52 24.75 -20.09 1.67
N HIS A 53 24.88 -20.61 0.46
CA HIS A 53 25.59 -19.97 -0.63
C HIS A 53 24.62 -19.51 -1.72
N LEU A 54 24.71 -18.24 -2.11
CA LEU A 54 23.91 -17.66 -3.19
C LEU A 54 24.78 -17.28 -4.39
N CYS A 55 24.33 -17.66 -5.58
CA CYS A 55 24.96 -17.27 -6.84
C CYS A 55 24.11 -16.18 -7.52
N ILE A 56 24.63 -14.96 -7.53
CA ILE A 56 24.03 -13.79 -8.17
C ILE A 56 24.35 -13.82 -9.67
N LYS A 57 23.31 -13.81 -10.49
CA LYS A 57 23.42 -13.71 -11.95
C LYS A 57 23.10 -12.28 -12.38
N SER A 58 24.02 -11.61 -13.06
CA SER A 58 23.86 -10.26 -13.63
C SER A 58 24.59 -10.17 -14.96
N ASP A 59 24.09 -9.36 -15.89
CA ASP A 59 24.76 -9.03 -17.15
C ASP A 59 25.66 -7.78 -17.04
N ASN A 60 25.74 -7.16 -15.86
CA ASN A 60 26.65 -6.06 -15.60
C ASN A 60 27.97 -6.57 -15.02
N SER A 61 29.04 -6.52 -15.83
CA SER A 61 30.38 -6.97 -15.43
C SER A 61 30.97 -6.19 -14.24
N SER A 62 30.61 -4.91 -14.09
CA SER A 62 31.05 -4.11 -12.94
C SER A 62 30.39 -4.59 -11.66
N ALA A 63 29.09 -4.87 -11.69
CA ALA A 63 28.39 -5.41 -10.53
C ALA A 63 28.96 -6.77 -10.11
N VAL A 64 29.22 -7.65 -11.09
CA VAL A 64 29.85 -8.96 -10.86
C VAL A 64 31.22 -8.81 -10.19
N ALA A 65 32.07 -7.92 -10.71
CA ALA A 65 33.40 -7.69 -10.15
C ALA A 65 33.34 -7.12 -8.72
N TYR A 66 32.46 -6.15 -8.45
CA TYR A 66 32.32 -5.55 -7.12
C TYR A 66 31.79 -6.54 -6.08
N ILE A 67 30.86 -7.41 -6.46
CA ILE A 67 30.37 -8.46 -5.54
C ILE A 67 31.52 -9.42 -5.23
N ASN A 68 32.14 -10.04 -6.24
CA ASN A 68 33.17 -11.06 -6.04
C ASN A 68 34.41 -10.55 -5.28
N ASN A 69 34.79 -9.27 -5.48
CA ASN A 69 35.94 -8.66 -4.81
C ASN A 69 35.59 -7.95 -3.49
N GLN A 70 34.34 -8.08 -3.02
CA GLN A 70 33.84 -7.41 -1.82
C GLN A 70 33.97 -5.89 -1.83
N GLY A 71 33.92 -5.30 -3.02
CA GLY A 71 34.11 -3.87 -3.24
C GLY A 71 35.07 -3.54 -4.38
N GLY A 72 35.53 -2.29 -4.38
CA GLY A 72 36.46 -1.76 -5.36
C GLY A 72 36.82 -0.31 -5.06
N SER A 73 37.60 0.32 -5.93
CA SER A 73 38.19 1.64 -5.66
C SER A 73 37.20 2.82 -5.70
N ILE A 74 36.01 2.65 -6.28
CA ILE A 74 35.02 3.72 -6.38
C ILE A 74 34.14 3.68 -5.13
N LEU A 75 34.28 4.71 -4.28
CA LEU A 75 33.63 4.79 -2.97
C LEU A 75 32.10 4.58 -3.01
N SER A 76 31.41 5.14 -4.01
CA SER A 76 29.95 5.00 -4.12
C SER A 76 29.49 3.56 -4.40
N LEU A 77 30.22 2.83 -5.25
CA LEU A 77 29.97 1.41 -5.52
C LEU A 77 30.40 0.53 -4.34
N PHE A 78 31.53 0.87 -3.71
CA PHE A 78 32.02 0.21 -2.51
C PHE A 78 31.00 0.28 -1.37
N ASN A 79 30.40 1.45 -1.13
CA ASN A 79 29.43 1.63 -0.05
C ASN A 79 28.21 0.69 -0.19
N ILE A 80 27.68 0.52 -1.40
CA ILE A 80 26.56 -0.43 -1.61
C ILE A 80 27.03 -1.88 -1.50
N SER A 81 28.21 -2.19 -2.03
CA SER A 81 28.80 -3.54 -1.91
C SER A 81 29.01 -3.93 -0.44
N LYS A 82 29.47 -2.98 0.38
CA LYS A 82 29.61 -3.15 1.82
C LYS A 82 28.28 -3.50 2.49
N LEU A 83 27.18 -2.84 2.12
CA LEU A 83 25.84 -3.16 2.67
C LEU A 83 25.42 -4.59 2.34
N ILE A 84 25.70 -5.06 1.11
CA ILE A 84 25.45 -6.46 0.73
C ILE A 84 26.23 -7.41 1.63
N TRP A 85 27.53 -7.20 1.78
CA TRP A 85 28.39 -8.10 2.56
C TRP A 85 28.06 -8.10 4.05
N LEU A 86 27.75 -6.94 4.65
CA LEU A 86 27.28 -6.87 6.03
C LEU A 86 25.97 -7.64 6.22
N TRP A 87 25.01 -7.46 5.31
CA TRP A 87 23.73 -8.17 5.37
C TRP A 87 23.90 -9.69 5.24
N CYS A 88 24.82 -10.12 4.38
CA CYS A 88 25.18 -11.53 4.19
C CYS A 88 25.91 -12.11 5.42
N GLU A 89 26.85 -11.37 6.01
CA GLU A 89 27.61 -11.77 7.19
C GLU A 89 26.68 -12.02 8.39
N GLU A 90 25.73 -11.13 8.64
CA GLU A 90 24.73 -11.28 9.71
C GLU A 90 23.91 -12.59 9.61
N ARG A 91 23.81 -13.17 8.41
CA ARG A 91 23.01 -14.37 8.11
C ARG A 91 23.86 -15.60 7.79
N ASN A 92 25.18 -15.49 7.92
CA ASN A 92 26.14 -16.49 7.46
C ASN A 92 25.88 -16.95 6.01
N ILE A 93 25.56 -16.00 5.14
CA ILE A 93 25.38 -16.23 3.70
C ILE A 93 26.69 -15.88 3.00
N TYR A 94 27.17 -16.78 2.14
CA TYR A 94 28.25 -16.46 1.21
C TYR A 94 27.67 -16.16 -0.18
N VAL A 95 28.09 -15.08 -0.83
CA VAL A 95 27.62 -14.70 -2.16
C VAL A 95 28.74 -14.79 -3.19
N THR A 96 28.42 -15.33 -4.37
CA THR A 96 29.26 -15.21 -5.58
C THR A 96 28.44 -14.56 -6.68
N ALA A 97 29.10 -13.94 -7.65
CA ALA A 97 28.46 -13.35 -8.81
C ALA A 97 29.02 -13.93 -10.12
N VAL A 98 28.14 -14.22 -11.07
CA VAL A 98 28.50 -14.69 -12.41
C VAL A 98 27.88 -13.79 -13.46
N HIS A 99 28.67 -13.48 -14.48
CA HIS A 99 28.19 -12.73 -15.62
C HIS A 99 27.32 -13.60 -16.52
N VAL A 100 26.11 -13.14 -16.84
CA VAL A 100 25.21 -13.77 -17.81
C VAL A 100 25.01 -12.86 -19.02
N LEU A 101 24.74 -13.42 -20.19
CA LEU A 101 24.41 -12.60 -21.36
C LEU A 101 23.05 -11.94 -21.14
N GLY A 102 22.89 -10.66 -21.48
CA GLY A 102 21.62 -9.93 -21.30
C GLY A 102 20.41 -10.63 -21.91
N LYS A 103 20.58 -11.31 -23.06
CA LYS A 103 19.52 -12.14 -23.69
C LYS A 103 19.00 -13.31 -22.83
N LEU A 104 19.71 -13.65 -21.76
CA LEU A 104 19.34 -14.69 -20.79
C LEU A 104 18.80 -14.08 -19.48
N ASN A 105 18.94 -12.77 -19.26
CA ASN A 105 18.50 -12.05 -18.06
C ASN A 105 17.09 -11.44 -18.21
N ILE A 106 16.26 -12.02 -19.10
CA ILE A 106 14.99 -11.44 -19.58
C ILE A 106 14.02 -11.11 -18.44
N THR A 107 13.86 -12.01 -17.47
CA THR A 107 12.89 -11.81 -16.38
C THR A 107 13.27 -10.63 -15.49
N ALA A 108 14.53 -10.55 -15.06
CA ALA A 108 14.98 -9.44 -14.23
C ALA A 108 14.92 -8.11 -15.00
N ASP A 109 15.29 -8.15 -16.27
CA ASP A 109 15.24 -7.03 -17.22
C ASP A 109 13.81 -6.51 -17.45
N TYR A 110 12.83 -7.42 -17.54
CA TYR A 110 11.42 -7.07 -17.60
C TYR A 110 10.93 -6.42 -16.30
N MET A 111 11.25 -7.05 -15.16
CA MET A 111 10.84 -6.55 -13.84
C MET A 111 11.47 -5.19 -13.50
N SER A 112 12.64 -4.85 -14.06
CA SER A 112 13.29 -3.55 -13.86
C SER A 112 12.65 -2.41 -14.65
N ARG A 113 11.73 -2.71 -15.59
CA ARG A 113 11.14 -1.70 -16.51
C ARG A 113 9.62 -1.70 -16.58
N ASN A 114 8.96 -2.81 -16.27
CA ASN A 114 7.52 -2.93 -16.42
C ASN A 114 6.80 -2.78 -15.06
N PHE A 115 6.07 -1.67 -14.90
CA PHE A 115 5.37 -1.33 -13.66
C PHE A 115 3.87 -1.16 -13.91
N SER A 116 3.04 -1.56 -12.95
CA SER A 116 1.61 -1.29 -12.96
C SER A 116 1.30 -0.10 -12.05
N ASP A 117 1.16 1.09 -12.63
CA ASP A 117 0.84 2.29 -11.85
C ASP A 117 -0.65 2.38 -11.44
N SER A 118 -1.49 1.47 -11.94
CA SER A 118 -2.95 1.51 -11.75
C SER A 118 -3.40 1.39 -10.28
N THR A 119 -2.57 0.81 -9.42
CA THR A 119 -2.86 0.52 -8.01
C THR A 119 -1.98 1.30 -7.02
N GLU A 120 -1.06 2.13 -7.52
CA GLU A 120 0.04 2.72 -6.72
C GLU A 120 -0.27 4.11 -6.16
N TRP A 121 -1.54 4.47 -6.04
CA TRP A 121 -1.97 5.82 -5.68
C TRP A 121 -1.75 6.11 -4.20
N LYS A 122 -0.92 7.12 -3.89
CA LYS A 122 -0.70 7.59 -2.52
C LYS A 122 -1.73 8.65 -2.12
N LEU A 123 -2.36 8.47 -0.96
CA LEU A 123 -3.19 9.51 -0.33
C LEU A 123 -2.34 10.71 0.11
N HIS A 124 -2.86 11.92 -0.06
CA HIS A 124 -2.18 13.14 0.34
C HIS A 124 -1.80 13.13 1.83
N GLU A 125 -0.54 13.45 2.14
CA GLU A 125 0.04 13.29 3.49
C GLU A 125 -0.69 14.10 4.56
N LYS A 126 -1.03 15.37 4.30
CA LYS A 126 -1.88 16.17 5.21
C LYS A 126 -3.25 15.55 5.51
N VAL A 127 -3.83 14.83 4.54
CA VAL A 127 -5.12 14.14 4.71
C VAL A 127 -4.91 12.89 5.55
N PHE A 128 -3.90 12.08 5.23
CA PHE A 128 -3.51 10.90 6.01
C PHE A 128 -3.20 11.25 7.47
N ALA A 129 -2.36 12.26 7.72
CA ALA A 129 -2.04 12.73 9.07
C ALA A 129 -3.30 13.20 9.84
N LYS A 130 -4.24 13.86 9.15
CA LYS A 130 -5.51 14.27 9.78
C LYS A 130 -6.40 13.08 10.14
N ILE A 131 -6.39 12.03 9.32
CA ILE A 131 -7.09 10.77 9.58
C ILE A 131 -6.48 10.09 10.82
N CYS A 132 -5.16 10.00 10.90
CA CYS A 132 -4.47 9.35 12.02
C CYS A 132 -4.73 10.08 13.35
N HIS A 133 -4.61 11.41 13.35
CA HIS A 133 -4.96 12.23 14.52
C HIS A 133 -6.42 12.05 14.97
N LEU A 134 -7.35 11.78 14.04
CA LEU A 134 -8.76 11.66 14.37
C LEU A 134 -9.12 10.29 14.96
N TYR A 135 -8.45 9.23 14.51
CA TYR A 135 -8.81 7.86 14.87
C TYR A 135 -7.71 7.19 15.69
N TYR A 136 -6.58 6.87 15.06
CA TYR A 136 -5.37 6.34 15.68
C TYR A 136 -4.21 6.37 14.67
N GLU A 137 -2.98 6.27 15.16
CA GLU A 137 -1.79 6.05 14.33
C GLU A 137 -1.70 4.58 13.94
N PRO A 138 -1.80 4.23 12.64
CA PRO A 138 -1.71 2.84 12.18
C PRO A 138 -0.33 2.25 12.44
N ASP A 139 -0.28 0.97 12.82
CA ASP A 139 0.97 0.23 13.00
C ASP A 139 1.42 -0.49 11.72
N ILE A 140 0.54 -0.61 10.72
CA ILE A 140 0.86 -1.22 9.42
C ILE A 140 0.01 -0.63 8.28
N ASP A 141 0.63 -0.47 7.11
CA ASP A 141 -0.04 -0.17 5.83
C ASP A 141 -0.20 -1.46 5.03
N LEU A 142 -1.42 -1.97 4.89
CA LEU A 142 -1.65 -3.31 4.31
C LEU A 142 -1.61 -3.33 2.77
N PHE A 143 -1.69 -2.19 2.09
CA PHE A 143 -1.76 -2.12 0.63
C PHE A 143 -0.84 -1.03 0.12
N ALA A 144 0.46 -1.26 0.24
CA ALA A 144 1.46 -0.27 -0.09
C ALA A 144 2.70 -0.86 -0.75
N THR A 145 3.47 0.01 -1.39
CA THR A 145 4.82 -0.25 -1.86
C THR A 145 5.80 0.60 -1.07
N ARG A 146 7.09 0.30 -1.24
CA ARG A 146 8.18 1.10 -0.66
C ARG A 146 8.06 2.59 -0.98
N LEU A 147 7.47 2.94 -2.13
CA LEU A 147 7.28 4.33 -2.56
C LEU A 147 6.08 5.02 -1.92
N ASN A 148 4.96 4.31 -1.76
CA ASN A 148 3.68 4.94 -1.39
C ASN A 148 3.24 4.68 0.05
N LYS A 149 3.96 3.84 0.81
CA LYS A 149 3.65 3.54 2.21
C LYS A 149 3.41 4.81 3.03
N GLN A 150 2.38 4.77 3.86
CA GLN A 150 2.04 5.86 4.77
C GLN A 150 2.64 5.69 6.17
N VAL A 151 3.02 4.46 6.53
CA VAL A 151 3.70 4.13 7.79
C VAL A 151 4.93 3.26 7.53
N LEU A 152 5.76 3.06 8.55
CA LEU A 152 7.05 2.38 8.41
C LEU A 152 6.89 0.91 7.98
N SER A 153 6.04 0.18 8.71
CA SER A 153 5.69 -1.22 8.46
C SER A 153 4.61 -1.30 7.38
N TYR A 154 4.85 -2.09 6.34
CA TYR A 154 3.92 -2.17 5.22
C TYR A 154 3.94 -3.56 4.58
N VAL A 155 2.86 -3.87 3.86
CA VAL A 155 2.72 -5.10 3.08
C VAL A 155 2.56 -4.74 1.61
N SER A 156 3.42 -5.34 0.78
CA SER A 156 3.44 -5.15 -0.66
C SER A 156 2.83 -6.34 -1.39
N TRP A 157 2.40 -6.14 -2.64
CA TRP A 157 1.86 -7.24 -3.44
C TRP A 157 2.96 -8.27 -3.75
N PHE A 158 4.11 -7.81 -4.23
CA PHE A 158 5.28 -8.64 -4.48
C PHE A 158 6.34 -8.42 -3.38
N PRO A 159 7.29 -9.35 -3.19
CA PRO A 159 8.38 -9.15 -2.23
C PRO A 159 9.15 -7.85 -2.50
N GLU A 160 9.19 -6.95 -1.53
CA GLU A 160 9.93 -5.70 -1.62
C GLU A 160 10.90 -5.55 -0.43
N PRO A 161 11.95 -4.71 -0.56
CA PRO A 161 12.87 -4.44 0.53
C PRO A 161 12.13 -3.89 1.75
N ASP A 162 12.42 -4.45 2.93
CA ASP A 162 11.86 -4.02 4.21
C ASP A 162 10.32 -4.18 4.34
N ALA A 163 9.64 -4.82 3.39
CA ALA A 163 8.24 -5.16 3.51
C ALA A 163 8.05 -6.26 4.58
N VAL A 164 7.05 -6.10 5.44
CA VAL A 164 6.75 -7.07 6.51
C VAL A 164 6.34 -8.41 5.91
N ALA A 165 5.51 -8.36 4.88
CA ALA A 165 5.04 -9.53 4.14
C ALA A 165 4.81 -9.17 2.66
N SER A 166 4.57 -10.21 1.87
CA SER A 166 4.06 -10.10 0.50
C SER A 166 2.64 -10.64 0.48
N ASP A 167 1.76 -10.02 -0.31
CA ASP A 167 0.31 -10.25 -0.32
C ASP A 167 -0.34 -10.01 1.05
N ALA A 168 -1.10 -8.91 1.16
CA ALA A 168 -1.85 -8.55 2.36
C ALA A 168 -2.75 -9.70 2.86
N PHE A 169 -3.29 -10.53 1.96
CA PHE A 169 -4.20 -11.60 2.34
C PHE A 169 -3.50 -12.85 2.88
N SER A 170 -2.17 -12.92 2.85
CA SER A 170 -1.39 -14.06 3.33
C SER A 170 -1.14 -14.04 4.84
N ILE A 171 -1.33 -12.89 5.50
CA ILE A 171 -1.09 -12.70 6.94
C ILE A 171 -2.40 -12.52 7.72
N TYR A 172 -2.32 -12.72 9.04
CA TYR A 172 -3.42 -12.41 9.97
C TYR A 172 -3.45 -10.92 10.31
N TRP A 173 -4.62 -10.29 10.20
CA TRP A 173 -4.80 -8.85 10.46
C TRP A 173 -5.21 -8.55 11.91
N SER A 174 -5.52 -9.57 12.71
CA SER A 174 -5.96 -9.43 14.11
C SER A 174 -4.96 -8.73 15.02
N ASP A 175 -3.68 -8.83 14.68
CA ASP A 175 -2.55 -8.41 15.51
C ASP A 175 -2.19 -6.93 15.29
N PHE A 176 -2.87 -6.28 14.36
CA PHE A 176 -2.58 -4.93 13.89
C PHE A 176 -3.76 -3.98 14.08
N ASN A 177 -3.47 -2.69 14.06
CA ASN A 177 -4.41 -1.61 13.81
C ASN A 177 -4.11 -1.04 12.42
N PRO A 178 -4.61 -1.68 11.35
CA PRO A 178 -4.13 -1.39 10.02
C PRO A 178 -4.73 -0.12 9.43
N TYR A 179 -3.96 0.51 8.54
CA TYR A 179 -4.45 1.37 7.48
C TYR A 179 -4.62 0.55 6.21
N ILE A 180 -5.77 0.70 5.56
CA ILE A 180 -6.15 -0.08 4.39
C ILE A 180 -6.64 0.87 3.30
N PHE A 181 -5.85 0.99 2.23
CA PHE A 181 -6.26 1.67 1.01
C PHE A 181 -6.05 0.74 -0.19
N PRO A 182 -6.99 -0.20 -0.40
CA PRO A 182 -6.80 -1.28 -1.37
C PRO A 182 -7.13 -0.80 -2.79
N PRO A 183 -6.64 -1.51 -3.82
CA PRO A 183 -7.25 -1.46 -5.15
C PRO A 183 -8.77 -1.64 -5.04
N PHE A 184 -9.55 -0.80 -5.75
CA PHE A 184 -11.00 -0.78 -5.55
C PHE A 184 -11.70 -2.11 -5.87
N SER A 185 -11.13 -2.92 -6.76
CA SER A 185 -11.61 -4.26 -7.07
C SER A 185 -11.46 -5.25 -5.91
N MET A 186 -10.60 -4.96 -4.92
CA MET A 186 -10.33 -5.83 -3.77
C MET A 186 -11.17 -5.49 -2.54
N ILE A 187 -11.97 -4.42 -2.56
CA ILE A 187 -12.73 -3.96 -1.37
C ILE A 187 -13.59 -5.08 -0.79
N SER A 188 -14.33 -5.83 -1.61
CA SER A 188 -15.14 -6.95 -1.13
C SER A 188 -14.31 -7.99 -0.36
N ARG A 189 -13.12 -8.33 -0.87
CA ARG A 189 -12.21 -9.30 -0.25
C ARG A 189 -11.59 -8.73 1.04
N VAL A 190 -11.31 -7.43 1.07
CA VAL A 190 -10.84 -6.73 2.28
C VAL A 190 -11.89 -6.77 3.39
N LEU A 191 -13.16 -6.48 3.08
CA LEU A 191 -14.23 -6.55 4.07
C LEU A 191 -14.40 -7.98 4.60
N GLN A 192 -14.34 -8.99 3.73
CA GLN A 192 -14.37 -10.39 4.15
C GLN A 192 -13.19 -10.72 5.07
N LYS A 193 -11.97 -10.33 4.70
CA LYS A 193 -10.75 -10.57 5.50
C LYS A 193 -10.84 -9.91 6.89
N ILE A 194 -11.37 -8.69 6.99
CA ILE A 194 -11.64 -8.01 8.26
C ILE A 194 -12.56 -8.85 9.16
N GLN A 195 -13.55 -9.53 8.58
CA GLN A 195 -14.44 -10.40 9.32
C GLN A 195 -13.78 -11.70 9.72
N ASP A 196 -13.11 -12.37 8.79
CA ASP A 196 -12.51 -13.69 9.00
C ASP A 196 -11.43 -13.62 10.08
N ASP A 197 -10.56 -12.61 10.01
CA ASP A 197 -9.47 -12.40 10.95
C ASP A 197 -9.90 -11.72 12.25
N GLN A 198 -11.21 -11.42 12.44
CA GLN A 198 -11.72 -10.74 13.63
C GLN A 198 -11.01 -9.41 13.93
N VAL A 199 -10.72 -8.61 12.90
CA VAL A 199 -9.97 -7.36 13.03
C VAL A 199 -10.65 -6.41 14.01
N ARG A 200 -9.90 -5.98 15.02
CA ARG A 200 -10.43 -5.19 16.15
C ARG A 200 -10.86 -3.80 15.75
N THR A 201 -10.10 -3.14 14.88
CA THR A 201 -10.35 -1.81 14.32
C THR A 201 -9.43 -1.61 13.12
N ALA A 202 -9.95 -1.08 12.01
CA ALA A 202 -9.18 -0.70 10.83
C ALA A 202 -9.63 0.67 10.30
N ILE A 203 -8.69 1.45 9.76
CA ILE A 203 -8.95 2.64 8.95
C ILE A 203 -8.99 2.18 7.50
N LEU A 204 -10.14 2.34 6.86
CA LEU A 204 -10.40 1.88 5.51
C LEU A 204 -10.76 3.07 4.62
N ILE A 205 -10.03 3.24 3.53
CA ILE A 205 -10.32 4.23 2.48
C ILE A 205 -11.03 3.55 1.32
N VAL A 206 -12.22 4.03 0.97
CA VAL A 206 -13.06 3.49 -0.11
C VAL A 206 -13.69 4.60 -0.94
N PRO A 207 -14.03 4.35 -2.22
CA PRO A 207 -14.83 5.26 -3.00
C PRO A 207 -16.28 5.29 -2.51
N MET A 208 -16.94 6.44 -2.62
CA MET A 208 -18.37 6.61 -2.33
C MET A 208 -19.23 6.02 -3.46
N TRP A 209 -19.28 4.70 -3.56
CA TRP A 209 -20.05 3.99 -4.59
C TRP A 209 -21.15 3.13 -3.95
N ALA A 210 -22.24 3.80 -3.54
CA ALA A 210 -23.35 3.17 -2.80
C ALA A 210 -24.05 2.02 -3.55
N THR A 211 -23.91 1.95 -4.87
CA THR A 211 -24.52 0.89 -5.71
C THR A 211 -23.68 -0.39 -5.79
N GLN A 212 -22.48 -0.41 -5.21
CA GLN A 212 -21.61 -1.58 -5.28
C GLN A 212 -22.05 -2.69 -4.32
N PRO A 213 -21.91 -3.98 -4.69
CA PRO A 213 -22.35 -5.10 -3.86
C PRO A 213 -21.71 -5.16 -2.47
N TRP A 214 -20.49 -4.64 -2.30
CA TRP A 214 -19.79 -4.59 -1.01
C TRP A 214 -20.28 -3.46 -0.09
N PHE A 215 -21.05 -2.49 -0.60
CA PHE A 215 -21.42 -1.31 0.17
C PHE A 215 -22.29 -1.64 1.40
N PRO A 216 -23.33 -2.49 1.32
CA PRO A 216 -24.10 -2.89 2.51
C PRO A 216 -23.23 -3.57 3.57
N HIS A 217 -22.31 -4.43 3.12
CA HIS A 217 -21.37 -5.14 4.00
C HIS A 217 -20.42 -4.18 4.73
N LEU A 218 -20.01 -3.10 4.07
CA LEU A 218 -19.26 -2.03 4.72
C LEU A 218 -20.09 -1.37 5.83
N LEU A 219 -21.38 -1.09 5.60
CA LEU A 219 -22.25 -0.46 6.61
C LEU A 219 -22.33 -1.30 7.90
N ASP A 220 -22.37 -2.63 7.77
CA ASP A 220 -22.43 -3.57 8.91
C ASP A 220 -21.19 -3.50 9.81
N LEU A 221 -20.05 -3.10 9.25
CA LEU A 221 -18.76 -3.08 9.93
C LEU A 221 -18.40 -1.71 10.53
N LEU A 222 -19.17 -0.66 10.24
CA LEU A 222 -18.87 0.69 10.71
C LEU A 222 -18.95 0.79 12.24
N ILE A 223 -18.00 1.53 12.81
CA ILE A 223 -17.96 1.87 14.24
C ILE A 223 -17.94 3.37 14.53
N PHE A 224 -17.83 4.20 13.49
CA PHE A 224 -17.92 5.65 13.56
C PHE A 224 -18.60 6.22 12.33
N VAL A 225 -19.11 7.46 12.44
CA VAL A 225 -19.65 8.22 11.32
C VAL A 225 -18.57 8.39 10.24
N PRO A 226 -18.76 7.86 9.01
CA PRO A 226 -17.79 8.00 7.94
C PRO A 226 -17.53 9.47 7.58
N LYS A 227 -16.32 9.74 7.07
CA LYS A 227 -15.94 11.09 6.65
C LYS A 227 -15.54 11.15 5.19
N MET A 228 -16.20 12.00 4.40
CA MET A 228 -15.78 12.32 3.04
C MET A 228 -14.43 13.03 3.09
N LEU A 229 -13.48 12.55 2.30
CA LEU A 229 -12.17 13.19 2.15
C LEU A 229 -12.32 14.51 1.37
N PRO A 230 -11.41 15.47 1.58
CA PRO A 230 -11.46 16.74 0.85
C PRO A 230 -11.30 16.52 -0.64
N ASN A 231 -12.13 17.19 -1.44
CA ASN A 231 -12.02 17.18 -2.89
C ASN A 231 -10.94 18.17 -3.34
N ILE A 232 -9.69 17.74 -3.25
CA ILE A 232 -8.51 18.47 -3.75
C ILE A 232 -7.92 17.74 -4.95
N GLN A 233 -7.39 18.49 -5.92
CA GLN A 233 -6.86 17.92 -7.18
C GLN A 233 -5.78 16.86 -6.93
N ASN A 234 -5.00 17.04 -5.87
CA ASN A 234 -3.89 16.19 -5.47
C ASN A 234 -4.21 15.23 -4.32
N LEU A 235 -5.48 14.89 -4.12
CA LEU A 235 -5.86 13.90 -3.10
C LEU A 235 -5.11 12.58 -3.27
N LEU A 236 -5.03 12.11 -4.51
CA LEU A 236 -4.31 10.91 -4.92
C LEU A 236 -3.24 11.26 -5.94
N ARG A 237 -2.02 10.80 -5.70
CA ARG A 237 -0.87 11.00 -6.60
C ARG A 237 -0.03 9.73 -6.75
N LEU A 238 0.56 9.55 -7.92
CA LEU A 238 1.69 8.65 -8.10
C LEU A 238 2.96 9.31 -7.55
N VAL A 239 3.69 8.59 -6.71
CA VAL A 239 4.87 9.14 -6.02
C VAL A 239 6.01 9.44 -6.99
N HIS A 240 6.20 8.59 -8.01
CA HIS A 240 7.38 8.67 -8.88
C HIS A 240 7.32 9.80 -9.94
N ASN A 241 6.14 10.30 -10.29
CA ASN A 241 5.96 11.33 -11.32
C ASN A 241 4.94 12.42 -10.97
N ASN A 242 4.38 12.40 -9.76
CA ASN A 242 3.34 13.32 -9.29
C ASN A 242 2.06 13.36 -10.14
N GLN A 243 1.84 12.36 -10.99
CA GLN A 243 0.63 12.27 -11.80
C GLN A 243 -0.61 12.14 -10.90
N LEU A 244 -1.68 12.82 -11.29
CA LEU A 244 -2.96 12.79 -10.59
C LEU A 244 -3.79 11.58 -11.03
N HIS A 245 -4.64 11.08 -10.13
CA HIS A 245 -5.55 9.98 -10.46
C HIS A 245 -6.45 10.34 -11.66
N PRO A 246 -6.61 9.46 -12.68
CA PRO A 246 -7.33 9.78 -13.93
C PRO A 246 -8.75 10.30 -13.72
N ILE A 247 -9.45 9.78 -12.72
CA ILE A 247 -10.82 10.17 -12.34
C ILE A 247 -10.87 11.09 -11.11
N ASN A 248 -9.80 11.80 -10.76
CA ASN A 248 -9.74 12.64 -9.54
C ASN A 248 -10.92 13.62 -9.39
N LYS A 249 -11.46 14.16 -10.49
CA LYS A 249 -12.60 15.09 -10.48
C LYS A 249 -13.91 14.45 -10.02
N ASN A 250 -14.08 13.15 -10.26
CA ASN A 250 -15.32 12.41 -10.00
C ASN A 250 -15.14 11.32 -8.94
N LEU A 251 -13.93 11.21 -8.37
CA LEU A 251 -13.61 10.23 -7.34
C LEU A 251 -13.79 10.84 -5.96
N PHE A 252 -14.93 10.53 -5.35
CA PHE A 252 -15.18 10.89 -3.96
C PHE A 252 -14.74 9.73 -3.07
N LEU A 253 -13.72 9.97 -2.25
CA LEU A 253 -13.23 9.00 -1.27
C LEU A 253 -13.82 9.29 0.11
N VAL A 254 -13.93 8.23 0.89
CA VAL A 254 -14.45 8.26 2.26
C VAL A 254 -13.49 7.47 3.12
N VAL A 255 -13.19 8.02 4.30
CA VAL A 255 -12.58 7.24 5.37
C VAL A 255 -13.66 6.65 6.25
N CYS A 256 -13.57 5.34 6.42
CA CYS A 256 -14.42 4.53 7.28
C CYS A 256 -13.55 3.92 8.36
N THR A 257 -14.03 3.93 9.60
CA THR A 257 -13.45 3.10 10.66
C THR A 257 -14.34 1.88 10.82
N VAL A 258 -13.75 0.71 10.64
CA VAL A 258 -14.46 -0.57 10.59
C VAL A 258 -13.92 -1.54 11.62
N SER A 259 -14.75 -2.46 12.09
CA SER A 259 -14.38 -3.45 13.09
C SER A 259 -15.30 -4.65 13.04
N ARG A 260 -14.76 -5.86 13.26
CA ARG A 260 -15.58 -7.06 13.42
C ARG A 260 -16.17 -7.21 14.82
N ILE A 261 -15.66 -6.48 15.82
CA ILE A 261 -16.13 -6.54 17.20
C ILE A 261 -17.59 -6.06 17.29
N THR A 262 -18.50 -6.99 17.59
CA THR A 262 -19.96 -6.76 17.56
C THR A 262 -20.42 -5.72 18.58
N SER A 263 -19.76 -5.62 19.73
CA SER A 263 -20.09 -4.61 20.74
C SER A 263 -19.80 -3.19 20.23
N LYS A 264 -18.74 -3.00 19.44
CA LYS A 264 -18.42 -1.70 18.83
C LYS A 264 -19.42 -1.32 17.74
N THR A 265 -19.74 -2.25 16.84
CA THR A 265 -20.70 -1.97 15.75
C THR A 265 -22.10 -1.74 16.27
N ARG A 266 -22.59 -2.54 17.23
CA ARG A 266 -23.87 -2.28 17.92
C ARG A 266 -23.85 -0.98 18.70
N GLY A 267 -22.75 -0.69 19.40
CA GLY A 267 -22.55 0.57 20.11
C GLY A 267 -22.72 1.77 19.18
N PHE A 268 -22.06 1.75 18.02
CA PHE A 268 -22.24 2.75 16.98
C PHE A 268 -23.68 2.81 16.46
N GLN A 269 -24.26 1.69 16.06
CA GLN A 269 -25.63 1.65 15.55
C GLN A 269 -26.65 2.21 16.56
N ASN A 270 -26.44 2.05 17.87
CA ASN A 270 -27.32 2.62 18.90
C ASN A 270 -27.25 4.15 19.00
N THR A 271 -26.19 4.77 18.48
CA THR A 271 -26.08 6.24 18.39
C THR A 271 -26.81 6.83 17.18
N LEU A 272 -27.22 5.99 16.22
CA LEU A 272 -27.85 6.42 14.98
C LEU A 272 -29.36 6.64 15.12
N LEU A 273 -29.88 7.60 14.35
CA LEU A 273 -31.30 7.88 14.25
C LEU A 273 -32.00 6.82 13.39
N ASN A 274 -33.24 6.48 13.75
CA ASN A 274 -34.09 5.62 12.93
C ASN A 274 -34.40 6.31 11.59
N SER A 275 -34.34 5.54 10.51
CA SER A 275 -34.81 5.96 9.18
C SER A 275 -36.34 5.85 9.18
N TYR A 276 -37.05 6.97 9.26
CA TYR A 276 -38.50 6.97 9.09
C TYR A 276 -38.84 6.90 7.61
N VAL A 277 -39.46 5.80 7.19
CA VAL A 277 -40.24 5.76 5.95
C VAL A 277 -41.71 5.77 6.37
N ASN A 278 -42.35 6.94 6.33
CA ASN A 278 -43.81 6.98 6.43
C ASN A 278 -44.38 6.52 5.09
N LEU A 279 -44.71 5.23 4.98
CA LEU A 279 -45.56 4.69 3.92
C LEU A 279 -47.01 5.08 4.25
N GLY A 280 -47.34 6.33 3.98
CA GLY A 280 -48.66 6.88 4.25
C GLY A 280 -48.58 8.35 4.64
N ASP A 281 -49.24 9.17 3.84
CA ASP A 281 -49.65 10.54 4.11
C ASP A 281 -48.73 11.72 3.71
N ILE A 282 -49.15 12.31 2.59
CA ILE A 282 -49.43 13.73 2.36
C ILE A 282 -48.23 14.68 2.23
N GLN A 283 -48.03 15.09 0.97
CA GLN A 283 -47.56 16.39 0.49
C GLN A 283 -46.19 16.87 1.01
N HIS A 284 -45.21 16.90 0.10
CA HIS A 284 -43.90 17.53 0.31
C HIS A 284 -44.05 19.01 0.73
N GLN A 285 -43.99 19.28 2.04
CA GLN A 285 -43.57 20.57 2.57
C GLN A 285 -42.12 20.45 2.99
N SER A 286 -41.23 20.94 2.11
CA SER A 286 -39.86 21.40 2.39
C SER A 286 -39.08 20.68 3.51
N ASN A 287 -38.28 19.67 3.15
CA ASN A 287 -37.24 19.09 4.01
C ASN A 287 -35.81 19.56 3.61
N MET A 288 -35.63 20.84 3.28
CA MET A 288 -34.28 21.41 3.27
C MET A 288 -33.84 21.68 4.72
N ILE A 289 -33.32 20.63 5.38
CA ILE A 289 -32.42 20.82 6.52
C ILE A 289 -31.08 21.27 5.93
N LEU A 290 -30.82 22.57 6.03
CA LEU A 290 -29.55 23.29 6.01
C LEU A 290 -28.41 22.77 5.09
N PHE A 291 -28.01 23.60 4.14
CA PHE A 291 -26.81 23.41 3.31
C PHE A 291 -25.53 23.07 4.11
N GLY A 292 -24.86 21.97 3.77
CA GLY A 292 -23.41 21.97 3.53
C GLY A 292 -22.45 21.27 4.51
N THR A 293 -22.88 20.60 5.59
CA THR A 293 -21.94 20.00 6.57
C THR A 293 -22.04 18.48 6.76
N SER A 294 -23.18 17.87 6.44
CA SER A 294 -23.43 16.43 6.58
C SER A 294 -24.44 15.94 5.55
N GLY A 295 -24.25 14.72 5.04
CA GLY A 295 -25.15 14.03 4.11
C GLY A 295 -25.58 12.65 4.61
N LEU A 296 -26.31 11.88 3.81
CA LEU A 296 -26.66 10.49 4.10
C LEU A 296 -25.63 9.55 3.45
N PHE A 297 -24.99 8.70 4.26
CA PHE A 297 -24.08 7.65 3.77
C PHE A 297 -24.84 6.42 3.29
N GLY A 298 -25.82 5.98 4.07
CA GLY A 298 -26.60 4.78 3.81
C GLY A 298 -27.58 4.50 4.94
N VAL A 299 -28.34 3.41 4.82
CA VAL A 299 -29.28 2.95 5.85
C VAL A 299 -28.99 1.50 6.16
N ILE A 300 -28.96 1.16 7.46
CA ILE A 300 -28.71 -0.20 7.95
C ILE A 300 -29.73 -0.54 9.04
N ASN A 301 -30.42 -1.67 8.92
CA ASN A 301 -31.41 -2.12 9.91
C ASN A 301 -32.41 -1.03 10.33
N GLY A 302 -32.87 -0.21 9.37
CA GLY A 302 -33.78 0.90 9.63
C GLY A 302 -33.15 2.08 10.37
N LYS A 303 -31.82 2.22 10.36
CA LYS A 303 -31.08 3.36 10.93
C LYS A 303 -30.30 4.11 9.87
N SER A 304 -30.40 5.43 9.87
CA SER A 304 -29.71 6.32 8.94
C SER A 304 -28.28 6.57 9.40
N ILE A 305 -27.31 6.25 8.54
CA ILE A 305 -25.89 6.55 8.77
C ILE A 305 -25.57 7.89 8.10
N PRO A 306 -25.23 8.95 8.86
CA PRO A 306 -24.78 10.20 8.24
C PRO A 306 -23.35 10.06 7.69
N VAL A 307 -22.97 10.96 6.80
CA VAL A 307 -21.57 11.20 6.41
C VAL A 307 -21.23 12.66 6.67
N THR A 308 -20.01 12.93 7.17
CA THR A 308 -19.53 14.30 7.41
C THR A 308 -18.28 14.59 6.57
N HIS A 309 -17.90 15.86 6.40
CA HIS A 309 -16.67 16.19 5.67
C HIS A 309 -15.44 16.23 6.59
N LEU A 310 -14.33 15.62 6.14
CA LEU A 310 -13.03 15.75 6.79
C LEU A 310 -12.43 17.13 6.48
N LYS A 311 -12.41 18.02 7.47
CA LYS A 311 -11.82 19.35 7.35
C LYS A 311 -10.30 19.28 7.50
N VAL A 312 -9.57 19.56 6.41
CA VAL A 312 -8.10 19.65 6.36
C VAL A 312 -7.73 21.06 5.94
N LYS A 313 -6.80 21.69 6.67
CA LYS A 313 -6.20 22.97 6.27
C LYS A 313 -4.99 22.68 5.39
N PHE A 314 -5.01 23.15 4.14
CA PHE A 314 -3.92 22.99 3.18
C PHE A 314 -2.95 24.15 3.21
#